data_AF-A0A7V4Q8L9-F1
#
_entry.id   AF-A0A7V4Q8L9-F1
#
_cell.length_a   1.000
_cell.length_b   1.000
_cell.length_c   1.000
_cell.angle_alpha   90.00
_cell.angle_beta   90.00
_cell.angle_gamma   90.00
#
_symmetry.space_group_name_H-M   'P 1'
#
loop_
_entity.id
_entity.type
_entity.pdbx_description
1 polymer ?
#
loop_
_entity_poly.entity_id
_entity_poly.type
_entity_poly.pdbx_seq_one_letter_code
_entity_poly.pdbx_strand_id
1 'polypeptide(L)'
;DVGCAVAGGTDIAIETSDLVLVKPDLKRLVFAHRLARRTMSVVRQNLVWAFLYNAIGIPLAMTGRLTPIYAAAAMALSSLCVVGNSLRLLGGRRE
;
A
#
# COMPACT_ATOMS: atom_id res chain seq x y z
N ASP A 1 -16.80 2.67 -1.04
CA ASP A 1 -17.25 3.20 -2.34
C ASP A 1 -16.17 4.14 -2.87
N VAL A 2 -16.14 4.39 -4.18
CA VAL A 2 -15.17 5.32 -4.81
C VAL A 2 -15.88 6.01 -5.98
N GLY A 3 -16.05 7.33 -5.89
CA GLY A 3 -16.63 8.14 -6.95
C GLY A 3 -15.65 8.33 -8.11
N CYS A 4 -16.09 8.13 -9.34
CA CYS A 4 -15.23 8.20 -10.51
C CYS A 4 -15.78 9.14 -11.59
N ALA A 5 -14.99 10.15 -11.97
CA ALA A 5 -15.32 11.09 -13.04
C ALA A 5 -14.45 10.84 -14.29
N VAL A 6 -14.95 11.25 -15.46
CA VAL A 6 -14.21 11.18 -16.73
C VAL A 6 -13.88 12.61 -17.18
N ALA A 7 -12.69 12.79 -17.77
CA ALA A 7 -12.29 14.04 -18.38
C ALA A 7 -13.29 14.47 -19.47
N GLY A 8 -13.83 15.69 -19.33
CA GLY A 8 -14.94 16.20 -20.14
C GLY A 8 -16.32 16.07 -19.48
N GLY A 9 -16.40 15.49 -18.28
CA GLY A 9 -17.59 15.56 -17.42
C GLY A 9 -17.81 16.96 -16.83
N THR A 10 -18.92 17.13 -16.09
CA THR A 10 -19.20 18.41 -15.41
C THR A 10 -18.14 18.70 -14.35
N ASP A 11 -17.82 19.97 -14.15
CA ASP A 11 -16.77 20.40 -13.22
C ASP A 11 -17.06 19.92 -11.79
N ILE A 12 -18.34 19.99 -11.40
CA ILE A 12 -18.86 19.49 -10.11
C ILE A 12 -18.61 17.97 -9.97
N ALA A 13 -18.75 17.18 -11.04
CA ALA A 13 -18.49 15.75 -10.99
C ALA A 13 -17.00 15.44 -10.85
N ILE A 14 -16.13 16.25 -11.47
CA ILE A 14 -14.68 16.10 -11.38
C ILE A 14 -14.20 16.45 -9.96
N GLU A 15 -14.66 17.58 -9.41
CA GLU A 15 -14.26 18.08 -8.08
C GLU A 15 -14.69 17.14 -6.93
N THR A 16 -15.85 16.50 -7.06
CA THR A 16 -16.40 15.61 -6.03
C THR A 16 -15.93 14.16 -6.14
N SER A 17 -15.23 13.80 -7.22
CA SER A 17 -14.79 12.43 -7.46
C SER A 17 -13.46 12.10 -6.79
N ASP A 18 -13.35 10.88 -6.25
CA ASP A 18 -12.11 10.36 -5.68
C ASP A 18 -11.08 9.97 -6.77
N LEU A 19 -11.56 9.73 -8.01
CA LEU A 19 -10.73 9.27 -9.12
C LEU A 19 -11.19 9.86 -10.46
N VAL A 20 -10.29 10.57 -11.15
CA VAL A 20 -10.55 11.20 -12.45
C VAL A 20 -9.85 10.43 -13.57
N LEU A 21 -10.62 9.96 -14.57
CA LEU A 21 -10.09 9.38 -15.80
C LEU A 21 -9.72 10.48 -16.79
N VAL A 22 -8.42 10.78 -16.90
CA VAL A 22 -7.88 11.79 -17.84
C VAL A 22 -8.13 11.42 -19.31
N LYS A 23 -8.36 10.15 -19.63
CA LYS A 23 -8.73 9.67 -20.98
C LYS A 23 -10.02 8.85 -20.89
N PRO A 24 -10.92 8.91 -21.89
CA PRO A 24 -12.17 8.16 -21.94
C PRO A 24 -11.93 6.69 -22.28
N ASP A 25 -11.09 6.01 -21.50
CA ASP A 25 -10.78 4.60 -21.65
C ASP A 25 -11.10 3.88 -20.33
N LEU A 26 -12.25 3.18 -20.30
CA LEU A 26 -12.71 2.43 -19.14
C LEU A 26 -11.74 1.29 -18.76
N LYS A 27 -10.86 0.83 -19.65
CA LYS A 27 -9.83 -0.16 -19.30
C LYS A 27 -8.89 0.37 -18.21
N ARG A 28 -8.70 1.69 -18.14
CA ARG A 28 -7.90 2.33 -17.09
C ARG A 28 -8.55 2.23 -15.70
N LEU A 29 -9.87 2.19 -15.62
CA LEU A 29 -10.58 1.96 -14.37
C LEU A 29 -10.32 0.54 -13.84
N VAL A 30 -10.33 -0.46 -14.73
CA VAL A 30 -9.99 -1.84 -14.38
C VAL A 30 -8.54 -1.96 -13.92
N PHE A 31 -7.61 -1.25 -14.58
CA PHE A 31 -6.22 -1.17 -14.16
C PHE A 31 -6.08 -0.52 -12.78
N ALA A 32 -6.74 0.63 -12.55
CA ALA A 32 -6.72 1.32 -11.26
C ALA A 32 -7.28 0.44 -10.13
N HIS A 33 -8.38 -0.27 -10.38
CA HIS A 33 -8.94 -1.21 -9.42
C HIS A 33 -7.97 -2.36 -9.09
N ARG A 34 -7.36 -2.96 -10.12
CA ARG A 34 -6.37 -4.04 -9.94
C ARG A 34 -5.15 -3.56 -9.17
N LEU A 35 -4.68 -2.35 -9.45
CA LEU A 35 -3.58 -1.70 -8.74
C LEU A 35 -3.95 -1.49 -7.26
N ALA A 36 -5.11 -0.87 -6.98
CA ALA A 36 -5.60 -0.64 -5.62
C ALA A 36 -5.68 -1.94 -4.81
N ARG A 37 -6.20 -3.02 -5.41
CA ARG A 37 -6.27 -4.35 -4.77
C ARG A 37 -4.88 -4.89 -4.41
N ARG A 38 -3.91 -4.75 -5.31
CA ARG A 38 -2.55 -5.21 -5.05
C ARG A 38 -1.87 -4.35 -3.99
N THR A 39 -2.00 -3.02 -4.05
CA THR A 39 -1.51 -2.11 -3.01
C THR A 39 -2.08 -2.48 -1.64
N MET A 40 -3.38 -2.74 -1.56
CA MET A 40 -4.01 -3.11 -0.29
C MET A 40 -3.51 -4.46 0.25
N SER A 41 -3.14 -5.39 -0.62
CA SER A 41 -2.47 -6.64 -0.20
C SER A 41 -1.10 -6.37 0.44
N VAL A 42 -0.32 -5.44 -0.13
CA VAL A 42 0.98 -5.04 0.43
C VAL A 42 0.80 -4.32 1.77
N VAL A 43 -0.19 -3.43 1.88
CA VAL A 43 -0.49 -2.73 3.14
C VAL A 43 -0.87 -3.73 4.25
N ARG A 44 -1.69 -4.75 3.96
CA ARG A 44 -2.00 -5.80 4.95
C ARG A 44 -0.75 -6.57 5.39
N GLN A 45 0.14 -6.92 4.46
CA GLN A 45 1.39 -7.61 4.79
C GLN A 45 2.26 -6.77 5.73
N ASN A 46 2.36 -5.45 5.48
CA ASN A 46 3.05 -4.53 6.39
C ASN A 46 2.48 -4.53 7.80
N LEU A 47 1.16 -4.42 7.90
CA LEU A 47 0.48 -4.35 9.19
C LEU A 47 0.67 -5.64 9.99
N VAL A 48 0.67 -6.81 9.32
CA VAL A 48 0.97 -8.09 9.97
C VAL A 48 2.39 -8.11 10.54
N TRP A 49 3.39 -7.67 9.78
CA TRP A 49 4.77 -7.60 10.26
C TRP A 49 4.93 -6.61 11.42
N ALA A 50 4.30 -5.45 11.34
CA ALA A 50 4.30 -4.46 12.42
C ALA A 50 3.64 -5.00 13.70
N PHE A 51 2.53 -5.73 13.59
CA PHE A 51 1.87 -6.35 14.74
C PHE A 51 2.71 -7.48 15.33
N LEU A 52 3.25 -8.38 14.50
CA LEU A 52 4.10 -9.49 14.95
C LEU A 52 5.32 -8.96 15.71
N TYR A 53 5.91 -7.89 15.19
CA TYR A 53 7.02 -7.20 15.83
C TYR A 53 6.67 -6.68 17.22
N ASN A 54 5.57 -5.93 17.36
CA ASN A 54 5.15 -5.41 18.65
C ASN A 54 4.72 -6.53 19.61
N ALA A 55 4.05 -7.56 19.09
CA ALA A 55 3.59 -8.72 19.86
C ALA A 55 4.75 -9.55 20.43
N ILE A 56 5.89 -9.60 19.75
CA ILE A 56 7.11 -10.25 20.27
C ILE A 56 7.92 -9.26 21.11
N GLY A 57 8.11 -8.04 20.63
CA GLY A 57 8.96 -7.02 21.25
C GLY A 57 8.50 -6.58 22.63
N ILE A 58 7.19 -6.41 22.86
CA ILE A 58 6.62 -5.99 24.16
C ILE A 58 6.86 -7.04 25.26
N PRO A 59 6.46 -8.32 25.12
CA PRO A 59 6.73 -9.32 26.13
C PRO A 59 8.23 -9.60 26.31
N LEU A 60 9.03 -9.54 25.23
CA LEU A 60 10.48 -9.62 25.36
C LEU A 60 11.09 -8.45 26.15
N ALA A 61 10.62 -7.22 25.94
CA ALA A 61 11.03 -6.06 26.73
C ALA A 61 10.64 -6.22 28.21
N MET A 62 9.47 -6.82 28.49
CA MET A 62 9.05 -7.16 29.86
C MET A 62 9.95 -8.21 30.52
N THR A 63 10.58 -9.11 29.77
CA THR A 63 11.54 -10.09 30.31
C THR A 63 12.95 -9.52 30.57
N GLY A 64 13.21 -8.24 30.23
CA GLY A 64 14.46 -7.54 30.57
C GLY A 64 15.73 -8.03 29.84
N ARG A 65 15.60 -8.86 28.80
CA ARG A 65 16.73 -9.55 28.14
C ARG A 65 16.84 -9.37 26.63
N LEU A 66 16.32 -8.27 26.04
CA LEU A 66 16.61 -8.00 24.62
C LEU A 66 17.07 -6.59 24.28
N THR A 67 18.17 -6.57 23.55
CA THR A 67 18.78 -5.42 22.87
C THR A 67 17.84 -4.93 21.77
N PRO A 68 17.39 -3.66 21.79
CA PRO A 68 16.49 -3.03 20.80
C PRO A 68 16.95 -3.12 19.34
N ILE A 69 18.17 -3.58 19.10
CA ILE A 69 18.90 -3.52 17.83
C ILE A 69 18.42 -4.55 16.80
N TYR A 70 18.10 -5.79 17.23
CA TYR A 70 17.53 -6.80 16.33
C TYR A 70 16.12 -6.44 15.92
N ALA A 71 15.44 -5.77 16.84
CA ALA A 71 14.08 -5.38 16.66
C ALA A 71 14.02 -4.23 15.61
N ALA A 72 14.85 -3.19 15.77
CA ALA A 72 15.01 -2.14 14.77
C ALA A 72 15.51 -2.67 13.39
N ALA A 73 16.39 -3.68 13.37
CA ALA A 73 16.88 -4.29 12.14
C ALA A 73 15.78 -5.04 11.36
N ALA A 74 14.90 -5.77 12.06
CA ALA A 74 13.74 -6.42 11.45
C ALA A 74 12.73 -5.40 10.88
N MET A 75 12.54 -4.27 11.57
CA MET A 75 11.67 -3.18 11.12
C MET A 75 12.20 -2.52 9.83
N ALA A 76 13.51 -2.31 9.73
CA ALA A 76 14.17 -1.79 8.53
C ALA A 76 14.13 -2.78 7.35
N LEU A 77 14.37 -4.07 7.61
CA LEU A 77 14.28 -5.14 6.60
C LEU A 77 12.85 -5.35 6.07
N SER A 78 11.84 -5.22 6.93
CA SER A 78 10.43 -5.32 6.53
C SER A 78 10.03 -4.17 5.61
N SER A 79 10.52 -2.95 5.88
CA SER A 79 10.29 -1.78 5.02
C SER A 79 10.95 -1.97 3.65
N LEU A 80 12.18 -2.50 3.59
CA LEU A 80 12.86 -2.82 2.34
C LEU A 80 12.15 -3.92 1.52
N CYS A 81 11.64 -4.97 2.19
CA CYS A 81 10.83 -6.00 1.51
C CYS A 81 9.52 -5.43 0.95
N VAL A 82 8.90 -4.50 1.68
CA VAL A 82 7.63 -3.88 1.29
C VAL A 82 7.81 -2.88 0.16
N VAL A 83 8.87 -2.07 0.21
CA VAL A 83 9.24 -1.15 -0.86
C VAL A 83 9.64 -1.96 -2.09
N GLY A 84 10.40 -3.04 -1.94
CA GLY A 84 10.71 -3.98 -3.02
C GLY A 84 9.46 -4.63 -3.63
N ASN A 85 8.50 -5.07 -2.80
CA ASN A 85 7.23 -5.63 -3.28
C ASN A 85 6.33 -4.58 -3.95
N SER A 86 6.38 -3.32 -3.48
CA SER A 86 5.67 -2.18 -4.07
C SER A 86 6.31 -1.75 -5.40
N LEU A 87 7.62 -1.83 -5.55
CA LEU A 87 8.32 -1.59 -6.83
C LEU A 87 7.97 -2.66 -7.89
N ARG A 88 7.63 -3.88 -7.47
CA ARG A 88 7.09 -4.91 -8.35
C ARG A 88 5.74 -4.53 -8.98
N LEU A 89 4.98 -3.62 -8.35
CA LEU A 89 3.76 -3.05 -8.94
C LEU A 89 4.05 -2.01 -10.02
N LEU A 90 5.17 -1.29 -9.90
CA LEU A 90 5.63 -0.30 -10.89
C LEU A 90 6.32 -0.96 -12.10
N GLY A 91 6.97 -2.11 -11.92
CA GLY A 91 7.68 -2.84 -12.99
C GLY A 91 6.78 -3.46 -14.07
N GLY A 92 5.47 -3.58 -13.83
CA GLY A 92 4.51 -4.08 -14.82
C GLY A 92 4.07 -3.07 -15.88
N ARG A 93 4.76 -1.93 -15.99
CA ARG A 93 4.39 -0.79 -16.85
C ARG A 93 5.12 -0.76 -18.20
N ARG A 94 5.44 -1.93 -18.75
CA ARG A 94 5.56 -2.08 -20.21
C ARG A 94 4.22 -2.62 -20.67
N GLU A 95 3.47 -1.76 -21.35
CA GLU A 95 2.52 -1.97 -22.48
C GLU A 95 1.50 -0.82 -22.46
#